data_AF-A0A966CLK1-F1
#
_entry.id   AF-A0A966CLK1-F1
#
_cell.length_a   1.000
_cell.length_b   1.000
_cell.length_c   1.000
_cell.angle_alpha   90.00
_cell.angle_beta   90.00
_cell.angle_gamma   90.00
#
_symmetry.space_group_name_H-M   'P 1'
#
loop_
_entity.id
_entity.type
_entity.pdbx_description
1 polymer ?
#
loop_
_entity_poly.entity_id
_entity_poly.type
_entity_poly.pdbx_seq_one_letter_code
_entity_poly.pdbx_strand_id
1 'polypeptide(L)'
;MNATRLIVIRHGETDWNLGTRIQGHTDIALNPTGRKQAAQVAAALRDEAVEAIYASDLQRAWQTASSIACATQAPLHAETGLRERSFGSFEGKTYAELEAEFPEDSLRWRQRDPDWTPPAGESLVTMR
;
A
#
# COMPACT_ATOMS: atom_id res chain seq x y z
N MET A 1 -22.95 14.93 18.95
CA MET A 1 -22.46 14.02 17.89
C MET A 1 -21.09 13.57 18.30
N ASN A 2 -20.85 12.26 18.42
CA ASN A 2 -19.49 11.76 18.62
C ASN A 2 -18.79 11.75 17.26
N ALA A 3 -17.56 12.27 17.20
CA ALA A 3 -16.75 12.27 15.99
C ALA A 3 -15.83 11.04 15.98
N THR A 4 -15.69 10.40 14.83
CA THR A 4 -14.69 9.34 14.62
C THR A 4 -13.44 9.96 14.02
N ARG A 5 -12.29 9.78 14.67
CA ARG A 5 -10.99 10.23 14.15
C ARG A 5 -10.34 9.10 13.35
N LEU A 6 -9.97 9.38 12.10
CA LEU A 6 -9.25 8.44 11.24
C LEU A 6 -7.77 8.85 11.15
N ILE A 7 -6.87 7.90 11.39
CA ILE A 7 -5.43 8.05 11.20
C ILE A 7 -5.05 7.17 10.01
N VAL A 8 -4.66 7.78 8.89
CA VAL A 8 -4.34 7.07 7.65
C VAL A 8 -2.82 7.00 7.49
N ILE A 9 -2.28 5.79 7.42
CA ILE A 9 -0.84 5.52 7.33
C ILE A 9 -0.55 4.68 6.10
N ARG A 10 0.40 5.14 5.28
CA ARG A 10 0.98 4.34 4.21
C ARG A 10 1.99 3.35 4.80
N HIS A 11 2.08 2.16 4.20
CA HIS A 11 3.12 1.19 4.54
C HIS A 11 4.54 1.80 4.45
N GLY A 12 5.46 1.27 5.25
CA GLY A 12 6.88 1.62 5.16
C GLY A 12 7.52 1.20 3.83
N GLU A 13 8.74 1.67 3.58
CA GLU A 13 9.48 1.42 2.34
C GLU A 13 9.73 -0.08 2.06
N THR A 14 9.61 -0.46 0.79
CA THR A 14 10.03 -1.76 0.24
C THR A 14 11.17 -1.59 -0.77
N ASP A 15 11.86 -2.68 -1.14
CA ASP A 15 12.89 -2.63 -2.19
C ASP A 15 12.31 -2.20 -3.55
N TRP A 16 11.02 -2.42 -3.78
CA TRP A 16 10.34 -1.96 -4.99
C TRP A 16 10.05 -0.46 -4.96
N ASN A 17 9.84 0.14 -3.78
CA ASN A 17 9.83 1.60 -3.68
C ASN A 17 11.18 2.21 -4.08
N LEU A 18 12.27 1.67 -3.54
CA LEU A 18 13.63 2.14 -3.84
C LEU A 18 13.97 1.98 -5.33
N GLY A 19 13.57 0.86 -5.92
CA GLY A 19 13.76 0.58 -7.36
C GLY A 19 12.74 1.26 -8.28
N THR A 20 11.82 2.08 -7.77
CA THR A 20 10.72 2.70 -8.54
C THR A 20 9.88 1.70 -9.34
N ARG A 21 9.74 0.47 -8.80
CA ARG A 21 8.94 -0.61 -9.38
C ARG A 21 7.51 -0.51 -8.89
N ILE A 22 6.59 -0.78 -9.80
CA ILE A 22 5.16 -0.73 -9.52
C ILE A 22 4.78 -1.88 -8.62
N GLN A 23 4.10 -1.54 -7.53
CA GLN A 23 3.53 -2.51 -6.60
C GLN A 23 2.03 -2.55 -6.83
N GLY A 24 1.46 -3.74 -6.71
CA GLY A 24 0.02 -3.96 -6.61
C GLY A 24 -0.20 -5.08 -5.62
N HIS A 25 -0.74 -6.21 -6.09
CA HIS A 25 -1.01 -7.38 -5.26
C HIS A 25 0.21 -8.29 -5.04
N THR A 26 1.31 -8.08 -5.77
CA THR A 26 2.57 -8.77 -5.50
C THR A 26 3.03 -8.46 -4.07
N ASP A 27 3.21 -9.53 -3.31
CA ASP A 27 3.35 -9.45 -1.86
C ASP A 27 4.82 -9.27 -1.43
N ILE A 28 5.26 -8.02 -1.46
CA ILE A 28 6.62 -7.60 -1.09
C ILE A 28 6.64 -7.10 0.36
N ALA A 29 7.61 -7.59 1.15
CA ALA A 29 7.84 -7.19 2.53
C ALA A 29 8.52 -5.81 2.66
N LEU A 30 8.49 -5.23 3.87
CA LEU A 30 9.28 -4.05 4.20
C LEU A 30 10.77 -4.32 4.10
N ASN A 31 11.51 -3.36 3.55
CA ASN A 31 12.96 -3.38 3.58
C ASN A 31 13.49 -2.90 4.96
N PRO A 32 14.81 -2.90 5.22
CA PRO A 32 15.36 -2.43 6.50
C PRO A 32 14.96 -1.00 6.87
N THR A 33 14.83 -0.09 5.90
CA THR A 33 14.36 1.29 6.10
C THR A 33 12.89 1.30 6.48
N GLY A 34 12.04 0.56 5.76
CA GLY A 34 10.61 0.43 6.03
C GLY A 34 10.32 -0.11 7.44
N ARG A 35 11.11 -1.08 7.91
CA ARG A 35 10.99 -1.58 9.30
C ARG A 35 11.32 -0.51 10.34
N LYS A 36 12.31 0.36 10.07
CA LYS A 36 12.62 1.50 10.96
C LYS A 36 11.50 2.54 10.94
N GLN A 37 10.94 2.84 9.77
CA GLN A 37 9.80 3.74 9.63
C GLN A 37 8.56 3.20 10.38
N ALA A 38 8.28 1.91 10.26
CA ALA A 38 7.20 1.25 11.00
C ALA A 38 7.39 1.36 12.52
N ALA A 39 8.62 1.19 13.02
CA ALA A 39 8.92 1.37 14.43
C ALA A 39 8.76 2.85 14.88
N GLN A 40 9.11 3.81 14.04
CA GLN A 40 8.97 5.24 14.35
C GLN A 40 7.51 5.68 14.45
N VAL A 41 6.66 5.26 13.50
CA VAL A 41 5.22 5.58 13.57
C VAL A 41 4.56 4.87 14.77
N ALA A 42 4.96 3.64 15.06
CA ALA A 42 4.49 2.92 16.25
C ALA A 42 4.86 3.66 17.55
N ALA A 43 6.09 4.19 17.64
CA ALA A 43 6.51 5.01 18.77
C ALA A 43 5.71 6.31 18.88
N ALA A 44 5.45 6.99 17.76
CA ALA A 44 4.69 8.23 17.71
C ALA A 44 3.21 8.05 18.11
N LEU A 45 2.63 6.88 17.84
CA LEU A 45 1.23 6.58 18.15
C LEU A 45 1.02 5.87 19.50
N ARG A 46 2.09 5.59 20.26
CA ARG A 46 2.01 4.77 21.49
C ARG A 46 0.95 5.27 22.48
N ASP A 47 0.86 6.59 22.65
CA ASP A 47 -0.02 7.22 23.65
C ASP A 47 -1.36 7.67 23.04
N GLU A 48 -1.61 7.38 21.75
CA GLU A 48 -2.89 7.65 21.11
C GLU A 48 -3.92 6.60 21.52
N ALA A 49 -5.16 7.06 21.79
CA ALA A 49 -6.29 6.17 22.03
C ALA A 49 -6.77 5.53 20.71
N VAL A 50 -6.05 4.51 20.25
CA VAL A 50 -6.41 3.73 19.05
C VAL A 50 -7.33 2.58 19.47
N GLU A 51 -8.58 2.62 19.02
CA GLU A 51 -9.58 1.60 19.36
C GLU A 51 -9.54 0.37 18.43
N ALA A 52 -9.11 0.56 17.17
CA ALA A 52 -9.00 -0.50 16.18
C ALA A 52 -8.00 -0.12 15.08
N ILE A 53 -7.33 -1.13 14.51
CA ILE A 53 -6.44 -0.97 13.36
C ILE A 53 -6.93 -1.89 12.24
N TYR A 54 -7.14 -1.32 11.06
CA TYR A 54 -7.45 -2.06 9.84
C TYR A 54 -6.30 -1.88 8.86
N ALA A 55 -5.84 -2.98 8.27
CA ALA A 55 -4.75 -2.95 7.32
C ALA A 55 -5.01 -3.92 6.16
N SER A 56 -4.52 -3.55 4.98
CA SER A 56 -4.32 -4.53 3.92
C SER A 56 -3.49 -5.71 4.46
N ASP A 57 -3.85 -6.91 4.02
CA ASP A 57 -3.16 -8.15 4.31
C ASP A 57 -1.84 -8.31 3.53
N LEU A 58 -1.50 -7.39 2.62
CA LEU A 58 -0.18 -7.36 1.97
C LEU A 58 0.91 -7.08 3.02
N GLN A 59 2.00 -7.85 2.98
CA GLN A 59 3.06 -7.89 3.99
C GLN A 59 3.57 -6.51 4.38
N ARG A 60 3.81 -5.62 3.41
CA ARG A 60 4.28 -4.25 3.68
C ARG A 60 3.33 -3.46 4.59
N ALA A 61 2.02 -3.53 4.33
CA ALA A 61 1.00 -2.88 5.15
C ALA A 61 0.85 -3.61 6.48
N TRP A 62 0.75 -4.94 6.44
CA TRP A 62 0.59 -5.78 7.62
C TRP A 62 1.74 -5.61 8.63
N GLN A 63 3.00 -5.57 8.18
CA GLN A 63 4.17 -5.38 9.04
C GLN A 63 4.22 -3.97 9.66
N THR A 64 3.80 -2.96 8.90
CA THR A 64 3.67 -1.58 9.40
C THR A 64 2.61 -1.52 10.50
N ALA A 65 1.42 -2.05 10.21
CA ALA A 65 0.30 -2.07 11.14
C ALA A 65 0.56 -2.93 12.38
N SER A 66 1.24 -4.07 12.24
CA SER A 66 1.65 -4.94 13.36
C SER A 66 2.56 -4.20 14.34
N SER A 67 3.45 -3.33 13.85
CA SER A 67 4.31 -2.52 14.72
C SER A 67 3.48 -1.54 15.57
N ILE A 68 2.47 -0.90 14.95
CA ILE A 68 1.55 0.03 15.63
C ILE A 68 0.65 -0.72 16.63
N ALA A 69 0.11 -1.88 16.24
CA ALA A 69 -0.72 -2.72 17.12
C ALA A 69 0.07 -3.17 18.35
N CYS A 70 1.34 -3.55 18.19
CA CYS A 70 2.21 -3.89 19.31
C CYS A 70 2.43 -2.69 20.24
N ALA A 71 2.60 -1.47 19.73
CA ALA A 71 2.81 -0.29 20.55
C ALA A 71 1.55 0.22 21.27
N THR A 72 0.39 0.10 20.63
CA THR A 72 -0.90 0.63 21.11
C THR A 72 -1.75 -0.40 21.84
N GLN A 73 -1.44 -1.70 21.68
CA GLN A 73 -2.25 -2.84 22.13
C GLN A 73 -3.66 -2.89 21.50
N ALA A 74 -3.91 -2.11 20.45
CA ALA A 74 -5.16 -2.12 19.72
C ALA A 74 -5.30 -3.40 18.87
N PRO A 75 -6.53 -3.91 18.68
CA PRO A 75 -6.76 -5.07 17.82
C PRO A 75 -6.45 -4.73 16.36
N LEU A 76 -5.69 -5.63 15.71
CA LEU A 76 -5.33 -5.53 14.30
C LEU A 76 -6.20 -6.47 13.45
N HIS A 77 -6.87 -5.90 12.46
CA HIS A 77 -7.76 -6.59 11.55
C HIS A 77 -7.23 -6.52 10.11
N ALA A 78 -7.18 -7.67 9.44
CA ALA A 78 -6.94 -7.71 8.00
C ALA A 78 -8.20 -7.25 7.27
N GLU A 79 -8.03 -6.35 6.31
CA GLU A 79 -9.09 -5.83 5.46
C GLU A 79 -8.61 -5.84 4.01
N THR A 80 -9.13 -6.77 3.21
CA THR A 80 -8.70 -6.95 1.82
C THR A 80 -9.13 -5.78 0.94
N GLY A 81 -10.19 -5.05 1.29
CA GLY A 81 -10.62 -3.83 0.58
C GLY A 81 -9.69 -2.62 0.78
N LEU A 82 -8.63 -2.77 1.60
CA LEU A 82 -7.56 -1.77 1.73
C LEU A 82 -6.32 -2.11 0.90
N ARG A 83 -6.36 -3.17 0.07
CA ARG A 83 -5.25 -3.50 -0.83
C ARG A 83 -4.97 -2.36 -1.80
N GLU A 84 -3.71 -2.25 -2.20
CA GLU A 84 -3.33 -1.41 -3.34
C GLU A 84 -4.00 -1.96 -4.59
N ARG A 85 -4.34 -1.08 -5.54
CA ARG A 85 -4.90 -1.50 -6.83
C ARG A 85 -4.02 -2.58 -7.46
N SER A 86 -4.63 -3.65 -7.97
CA SER A 86 -3.87 -4.65 -8.74
C SER A 86 -3.39 -4.06 -10.06
N PHE A 87 -2.09 -4.16 -10.30
CA PHE A 87 -1.46 -3.70 -11.54
C PHE A 87 -1.17 -4.84 -12.52
N GLY A 88 -1.49 -6.08 -12.16
CA GLY A 88 -1.36 -7.24 -13.04
C GLY A 88 0.04 -7.35 -13.63
N SER A 89 0.14 -7.41 -14.95
CA SER A 89 1.43 -7.53 -15.66
C SER A 89 2.39 -6.36 -15.48
N PHE A 90 1.92 -5.23 -14.95
CA PHE A 90 2.76 -4.05 -14.71
C PHE A 90 3.53 -4.15 -13.39
N GLU A 91 3.13 -5.05 -12.49
CA GLU A 91 3.79 -5.24 -11.21
C GLU A 91 5.25 -5.69 -11.40
N GLY A 92 6.16 -5.05 -10.67
CA GLY A 92 7.59 -5.32 -10.74
C GLY A 92 8.31 -4.57 -11.86
N LYS A 93 7.59 -3.99 -12.83
CA LYS A 93 8.18 -3.13 -13.85
C LYS A 93 8.40 -1.72 -13.30
N THR A 94 9.47 -1.09 -13.76
CA THR A 94 9.69 0.34 -13.58
C THR A 94 8.82 1.11 -14.56
N TYR A 95 8.63 2.40 -14.25
CA TYR A 95 7.92 3.30 -15.14
C TYR A 95 8.59 3.40 -16.54
N ALA A 96 9.93 3.42 -16.59
CA ALA A 96 10.67 3.48 -17.85
C ALA A 96 10.52 2.20 -18.70
N GLU A 97 10.51 1.02 -18.06
CA GLU A 97 10.25 -0.26 -18.76
C GLU A 97 8.83 -0.26 -19.36
N LEU A 98 7.83 0.25 -18.63
CA LEU A 98 6.47 0.36 -19.16
C LEU A 98 6.33 1.37 -20.28
N GLU A 99 6.97 2.53 -20.21
CA GLU A 99 6.92 3.49 -21.31
C GLU A 99 7.53 2.94 -22.60
N ALA A 100 8.56 2.09 -22.49
CA ALA A 100 9.20 1.45 -23.63
C ALA A 100 8.37 0.28 -24.19
N GLU A 101 7.77 -0.54 -23.33
CA GLU A 101 7.04 -1.75 -23.73
C GLU A 101 5.56 -1.48 -24.06
N PHE A 102 4.92 -0.54 -23.34
CA PHE A 102 3.49 -0.24 -23.38
C PHE A 102 3.21 1.27 -23.36
N PRO A 103 3.60 2.04 -24.40
CA PRO A 103 3.53 3.50 -24.39
C PRO A 103 2.10 4.04 -24.26
N GLU A 104 1.12 3.42 -24.92
CA GLU A 104 -0.29 3.84 -24.87
C GLU A 104 -0.92 3.58 -23.50
N ASP A 105 -0.72 2.38 -22.95
CA ASP A 105 -1.20 2.04 -21.61
C ASP A 105 -0.53 2.90 -20.53
N SER A 106 0.77 3.16 -20.66
CA SER A 106 1.51 4.06 -19.76
C SER A 106 0.95 5.49 -19.81
N LEU A 107 0.52 5.96 -20.97
CA LEU A 107 -0.13 7.26 -21.11
C LEU A 107 -1.51 7.28 -20.43
N ARG A 108 -2.35 6.26 -20.67
CA ARG A 108 -3.67 6.15 -20.03
C ARG A 108 -3.54 6.06 -18.50
N TRP A 109 -2.58 5.29 -18.02
CA TRP A 109 -2.27 5.21 -16.61
C TRP A 109 -1.82 6.56 -16.02
N ARG A 110 -0.90 7.27 -16.69
CA ARG A 110 -0.46 8.62 -16.29
C ARG A 110 -1.60 9.63 -16.21
N GLN A 111 -2.51 9.57 -17.18
CA GLN A 111 -3.69 10.44 -17.24
C GLN A 111 -4.76 10.03 -16.22
N ARG A 112 -4.54 8.93 -15.48
CA ARG A 112 -5.48 8.36 -14.52
C ARG A 112 -6.85 8.10 -15.17
N ASP A 113 -6.83 7.60 -16.40
CA ASP A 113 -8.03 7.12 -17.07
C ASP A 113 -8.77 6.13 -16.15
N PRO A 114 -10.00 6.46 -15.70
CA PRO A 114 -10.69 5.67 -14.69
C PRO A 114 -11.11 4.30 -15.18
N ASP A 115 -11.36 4.16 -16.50
CA ASP A 115 -11.85 2.96 -17.15
C ASP A 115 -10.71 2.07 -17.68
N TRP A 116 -9.47 2.58 -17.69
CA TRP A 116 -8.32 1.81 -18.10
C TRP A 116 -7.97 0.74 -17.06
N THR A 117 -7.72 -0.48 -17.55
CA THR A 117 -7.33 -1.64 -16.74
C THR A 117 -5.99 -2.16 -17.25
N PRO A 118 -4.94 -2.26 -16.39
CA PRO A 118 -3.72 -2.96 -16.79
C PRO A 118 -4.04 -4.45 -17.06
N PRO A 119 -3.32 -5.13 -17.97
CA PRO A 119 -3.58 -6.53 -18.25
C PRO A 119 -3.51 -7.38 -16.97
N ALA A 120 -4.58 -8.14 -16.70
CA ALA A 120 -4.77 -8.94 -15.49
C ALA A 120 -4.74 -8.15 -14.15
N GLY A 121 -5.03 -6.85 -14.18
CA GLY A 121 -5.18 -6.02 -12.99
C GLY A 121 -6.57 -5.36 -12.89
N GLU A 122 -6.62 -4.19 -12.25
CA GLU A 122 -7.86 -3.48 -11.92
C GLU A 122 -7.87 -2.05 -12.45
N SER A 123 -9.04 -1.57 -12.86
CA SER A 123 -9.29 -0.15 -13.14
C SER A 123 -9.52 0.66 -11.86
N LEU A 124 -9.57 1.99 -11.96
CA LEU A 124 -9.94 2.83 -10.80
C LEU A 124 -11.41 2.69 -10.41
N VAL A 125 -12.27 2.21 -11.32
CA VAL A 125 -13.71 2.04 -11.06
C VAL A 125 -14.07 0.62 -10.57
N THR A 126 -13.18 -0.36 -10.77
CA THR A 126 -13.40 -1.76 -10.38
C THR A 126 -12.48 -2.27 -9.28
N MET A 127 -11.48 -1.49 -8.84
CA MET A 127 -10.61 -1.88 -7.72
C MET A 127 -11.44 -2.15 -6.46
N ARG A 128 -11.05 -3.19 -5.72
CA ARG A 128 -11.82 -3.75 -4.62
C ARG A 128 -11.19 -3.48 -3.26
#